data_AF-A0A9E1SDF1-F1
#
_entry.id   AF-A0A9E1SDF1-F1
#
_cell.length_a   1.000
_cell.length_b   1.000
_cell.length_c   1.000
_cell.angle_alpha   90.00
_cell.angle_beta   90.00
_cell.angle_gamma   90.00
#
_symmetry.space_group_name_H-M   'P 1'
#
loop_
_entity.id
_entity.type
_entity.pdbx_description
1 polymer ?
#
loop_
_entity_poly.entity_id
_entity_poly.type
_entity_poly.pdbx_seq_one_letter_code
_entity_poly.pdbx_strand_id
1 'polypeptide(L)'
;MIKKLFFLSFFACALSFLHGEKPHAVFVVGTHHYSPQKSMPMLASEIERLGFKTTVINPDWDPEKDERGLPGLEALKKADLAIFYTRFLKIDDQQLVHITDYLRSGKPVVGFRTSTHGFNYPDEHPNQKWNDGFGRDALGSPYRIHLSGPTRLKVEQGSEKHPILTGVQPDDDWQSRGTLYLTKLEKGTTPLLLGTGHPKDKKPVVRKNQFGTHHLEPEMTDVVAWTWTNKWGGKTFSTTLGHLHDFTDPNSVRFIINGIFWAADQKVPSADKNINAFSFSSPKKKAKSK
;
A
#
# COMPACT_ATOMS: atom_id res chain seq x y z
N MET A 1 37.76 -28.73 -61.15
CA MET A 1 37.00 -29.28 -60.00
C MET A 1 37.05 -28.29 -58.86
N ILE A 2 36.01 -27.45 -58.71
CA ILE A 2 35.91 -26.46 -57.63
C ILE A 2 34.89 -27.00 -56.63
N LYS A 3 35.34 -27.43 -55.44
CA LYS A 3 34.45 -27.86 -54.36
C LYS A 3 33.98 -26.63 -53.59
N LYS A 4 32.67 -26.34 -53.68
CA LYS A 4 31.96 -25.39 -52.81
C LYS A 4 31.96 -25.95 -51.38
N LEU A 5 32.44 -25.16 -50.41
CA LEU A 5 32.27 -25.45 -48.99
C LEU A 5 31.14 -24.55 -48.46
N PHE A 6 29.97 -25.14 -48.25
CA PHE A 6 28.84 -24.50 -47.58
C PHE A 6 29.09 -24.59 -46.07
N PHE A 7 29.31 -23.45 -45.41
CA PHE A 7 29.29 -23.37 -43.95
C PHE A 7 27.84 -23.16 -43.52
N LEU A 8 27.20 -24.22 -43.03
CA LEU A 8 25.88 -24.15 -42.40
C LEU A 8 26.08 -23.73 -40.94
N SER A 9 25.82 -22.46 -40.63
CA SER A 9 25.82 -21.98 -39.25
C SER A 9 24.55 -22.45 -38.56
N PHE A 10 24.67 -23.45 -37.69
CA PHE A 10 23.59 -23.91 -36.82
C PHE A 10 23.42 -22.87 -35.70
N PHE A 11 22.46 -21.96 -35.85
CA PHE A 11 22.03 -21.07 -34.77
C PHE A 11 21.20 -21.91 -33.79
N ALA A 12 21.87 -22.48 -32.78
CA ALA A 12 21.19 -23.14 -31.67
C ALA A 12 20.45 -22.07 -30.85
N CYS A 13 19.15 -21.94 -31.10
CA CYS A 13 18.24 -21.13 -30.30
C CYS A 13 18.06 -21.85 -28.95
N ALA A 14 18.91 -21.55 -27.98
CA ALA A 14 18.72 -21.97 -26.60
C ALA A 14 17.57 -21.14 -26.00
N LEU A 15 16.34 -21.64 -26.13
CA LEU A 15 15.22 -21.20 -25.29
C LEU A 15 15.53 -21.57 -23.83
N SER A 16 16.23 -20.66 -23.16
CA SER A 16 16.37 -20.71 -21.71
C SER A 16 15.05 -20.24 -21.11
N PHE A 17 14.16 -21.18 -20.77
CA PHE A 17 13.07 -20.91 -19.83
C PHE A 17 13.69 -20.67 -18.45
N LEU A 18 14.16 -19.45 -18.20
CA LEU A 18 14.36 -18.94 -16.85
C LEU A 18 12.97 -18.83 -16.21
N HIS A 19 12.50 -19.90 -15.59
CA HIS A 19 11.50 -19.78 -14.53
C HIS A 19 12.21 -19.10 -13.35
N GLY A 20 12.25 -17.76 -13.37
CA GLY A 20 12.69 -16.99 -12.22
C GLY A 20 11.85 -17.37 -11.01
N GLU A 21 12.47 -17.39 -9.83
CA GLU A 21 11.73 -17.61 -8.59
C GLU A 21 10.62 -16.55 -8.44
N LYS A 22 9.45 -16.96 -7.94
CA LYS A 22 8.32 -16.05 -7.73
C LYS A 22 8.73 -14.98 -6.71
N PRO A 23 8.51 -13.67 -6.97
CA PRO A 23 8.82 -12.62 -6.02
C PRO A 23 8.07 -12.85 -4.70
N HIS A 24 8.77 -12.72 -3.57
CA HIS A 24 8.21 -12.94 -2.25
C HIS A 24 7.71 -11.62 -1.65
N ALA A 25 6.39 -11.46 -1.58
CA ALA A 25 5.75 -10.34 -0.89
C ALA A 25 5.42 -10.69 0.57
N VAL A 26 5.84 -9.84 1.51
CA VAL A 26 5.52 -9.98 2.94
C VAL A 26 4.54 -8.87 3.35
N PHE A 27 3.36 -9.27 3.81
CA PHE A 27 2.36 -8.38 4.38
C PHE A 27 2.59 -8.23 5.88
N VAL A 28 2.63 -7.00 6.36
CA VAL A 28 2.75 -6.64 7.77
C VAL A 28 1.44 -6.00 8.23
N VAL A 29 0.60 -6.79 8.92
CA VAL A 29 -0.70 -6.34 9.44
C VAL A 29 -0.53 -5.87 10.89
N GLY A 30 -0.29 -4.57 11.07
CA GLY A 30 0.04 -3.97 12.36
C GLY A 30 -1.12 -3.30 13.09
N THR A 31 -2.38 -3.49 12.67
CA THR A 31 -3.55 -2.88 13.31
C THR A 31 -4.82 -3.63 12.92
N HIS A 32 -5.89 -3.56 13.71
CA HIS A 32 -7.24 -3.94 13.28
C HIS A 32 -8.07 -2.76 12.76
N HIS A 33 -7.52 -1.54 12.77
CA HIS A 33 -8.19 -0.36 12.26
C HIS A 33 -8.42 -0.49 10.74
N TYR A 34 -9.68 -0.34 10.31
CA TYR A 34 -10.18 -0.65 8.95
C TYR A 34 -10.19 -2.14 8.53
N SER A 35 -9.99 -3.05 9.48
CA SER A 35 -10.07 -4.50 9.27
C SER A 35 -9.02 -5.14 8.33
N PRO A 36 -7.73 -4.72 8.31
CA PRO A 36 -6.71 -5.33 7.46
C PRO A 36 -6.39 -6.79 7.81
N GLN A 37 -6.65 -7.22 9.05
CA GLN A 37 -6.58 -8.65 9.43
C GLN A 37 -7.55 -9.53 8.64
N LYS A 38 -8.54 -8.93 7.97
CA LYS A 38 -9.47 -9.62 7.06
C LYS A 38 -9.10 -9.41 5.59
N SER A 39 -8.76 -8.19 5.18
CA SER A 39 -8.51 -7.89 3.77
C SER A 39 -7.13 -8.31 3.28
N MET A 40 -6.09 -8.22 4.11
CA MET A 40 -4.72 -8.53 3.68
C MET A 40 -4.50 -10.00 3.34
N PRO A 41 -5.07 -10.99 4.07
CA PRO A 41 -5.03 -12.39 3.63
C PRO A 41 -5.70 -12.63 2.27
N MET A 42 -6.80 -11.93 1.97
CA MET A 42 -7.49 -12.04 0.68
C MET A 42 -6.66 -11.42 -0.45
N LEU A 43 -6.04 -10.25 -0.20
CA LEU A 43 -5.15 -9.62 -1.15
C LEU A 43 -3.89 -10.44 -1.42
N ALA A 44 -3.32 -11.05 -0.38
CA ALA A 44 -2.21 -11.98 -0.50
C ALA A 44 -2.58 -13.16 -1.42
N SER A 45 -3.71 -13.81 -1.16
CA SER A 45 -4.21 -14.92 -2.00
C SER A 45 -4.41 -14.51 -3.47
N GLU A 46 -4.93 -13.31 -3.72
CA GLU A 46 -5.13 -12.82 -5.08
C GLU A 46 -3.79 -12.54 -5.79
N ILE A 47 -2.78 -11.95 -5.13
CA ILE A 47 -1.47 -11.75 -5.77
C ILE A 47 -0.69 -13.06 -5.92
N GLU A 48 -0.92 -14.06 -5.07
CA GLU A 48 -0.36 -15.41 -5.25
C GLU A 48 -0.88 -16.07 -6.53
N ARG A 49 -2.21 -15.97 -6.76
CA ARG A 49 -2.84 -16.40 -8.02
C ARG A 49 -2.24 -15.70 -9.24
N LEU A 50 -1.73 -14.48 -9.05
CA LEU A 50 -1.11 -13.66 -10.10
C LEU A 50 0.41 -13.82 -10.19
N GLY A 51 1.03 -14.71 -9.40
CA GLY A 51 2.44 -15.11 -9.58
C GLY A 51 3.39 -14.76 -8.44
N PHE A 52 2.91 -14.16 -7.35
CA PHE A 52 3.73 -13.95 -6.15
C PHE A 52 3.81 -15.21 -5.29
N LYS A 53 4.83 -15.27 -4.44
CA LYS A 53 4.81 -16.01 -3.18
C LYS A 53 4.45 -15.03 -2.08
N THR A 54 3.64 -15.39 -1.09
CA THR A 54 3.33 -14.48 0.02
C THR A 54 3.64 -15.03 1.40
N THR A 55 3.83 -14.11 2.34
CA THR A 55 3.75 -14.38 3.78
C THR A 55 2.96 -13.27 4.42
N VAL A 56 1.98 -13.61 5.25
CA VAL A 56 1.12 -12.65 5.92
C VAL A 56 1.40 -12.69 7.41
N ILE A 57 2.06 -11.65 7.93
CA ILE A 57 2.25 -11.45 9.36
C ILE A 57 0.97 -10.82 9.89
N ASN A 58 0.10 -11.64 10.47
CA ASN A 58 -1.22 -11.28 10.94
C ASN A 58 -1.57 -12.09 12.19
N PRO A 59 -1.12 -11.65 13.38
CA PRO A 59 -1.42 -12.35 14.62
C PRO A 59 -2.92 -12.25 14.98
N ASP A 60 -3.39 -13.13 15.87
CA ASP A 60 -4.80 -13.16 16.29
C ASP A 60 -5.22 -11.99 17.21
N TRP A 61 -4.30 -11.09 17.54
CA TRP A 61 -4.53 -9.89 18.35
C TRP A 61 -4.28 -8.61 17.55
N ASP A 62 -4.77 -7.48 18.04
CA ASP A 62 -4.54 -6.16 17.44
C ASP A 62 -3.15 -5.62 17.85
N PRO A 63 -2.13 -5.62 16.99
CA PRO A 63 -0.77 -5.25 17.39
C PRO A 63 -0.64 -3.77 17.79
N GLU A 64 -1.58 -2.92 17.35
CA GLU A 64 -1.65 -1.52 17.78
C GLU A 64 -1.93 -1.39 19.30
N LYS A 65 -2.56 -2.41 19.91
CA LYS A 65 -3.07 -2.38 21.29
C LYS A 65 -2.45 -3.43 22.20
N ASP A 66 -1.47 -4.19 21.73
CA ASP A 66 -0.93 -5.35 22.43
C ASP A 66 0.60 -5.32 22.45
N GLU A 67 1.19 -5.48 23.63
CA GLU A 67 2.64 -5.40 23.85
C GLU A 67 3.42 -6.52 23.15
N ARG A 68 2.76 -7.63 22.80
CA ARG A 68 3.38 -8.71 22.01
C ARG A 68 3.78 -8.25 20.61
N GLY A 69 3.20 -7.15 20.11
CA GLY A 69 3.55 -6.57 18.83
C GLY A 69 3.32 -7.53 17.65
N LEU A 70 4.34 -7.67 16.81
CA LEU A 70 4.32 -8.37 15.53
C LEU A 70 5.38 -9.49 15.48
N PRO A 71 5.08 -10.70 15.99
CA PRO A 71 5.94 -11.86 15.78
C PRO A 71 5.98 -12.23 14.29
N GLY A 72 7.12 -12.73 13.79
CA GLY A 72 7.28 -13.16 12.40
C GLY A 72 7.94 -12.13 11.46
N LEU A 73 8.35 -10.96 11.98
CA LEU A 73 9.00 -9.91 11.20
C LEU A 73 10.33 -10.35 10.58
N GLU A 74 10.97 -11.41 11.08
CA GLU A 74 12.17 -12.02 10.47
C GLU A 74 11.93 -12.50 9.02
N ALA A 75 10.67 -12.74 8.64
CA ALA A 75 10.30 -13.05 7.26
C ALA A 75 10.72 -11.94 6.27
N LEU A 76 10.79 -10.68 6.71
CA LEU A 76 11.23 -9.55 5.89
C LEU A 76 12.66 -9.73 5.35
N LYS A 77 13.52 -10.51 6.02
CA LYS A 77 14.89 -10.80 5.56
C LYS A 77 14.91 -11.47 4.18
N LYS A 78 13.88 -12.27 3.86
CA LYS A 78 13.76 -13.00 2.59
C LYS A 78 12.78 -12.35 1.61
N ALA A 79 12.14 -11.23 1.99
CA ALA A 79 11.16 -10.56 1.16
C ALA A 79 11.82 -9.82 -0.01
N ASP A 80 11.16 -9.84 -1.16
CA ASP A 80 11.46 -8.97 -2.30
C ASP A 80 10.60 -7.70 -2.26
N LEU A 81 9.42 -7.77 -1.64
CA LEU A 81 8.52 -6.64 -1.42
C LEU A 81 7.93 -6.70 0.01
N ALA A 82 7.92 -5.57 0.72
CA ALA A 82 7.18 -5.43 1.97
C ALA A 82 5.94 -4.57 1.78
N ILE A 83 4.81 -5.03 2.32
CA ILE A 83 3.51 -4.39 2.22
C ILE A 83 3.04 -4.07 3.63
N PHE A 84 2.99 -2.80 3.99
CA PHE A 84 2.65 -2.35 5.34
C PHE A 84 1.21 -1.87 5.43
N TYR A 85 0.48 -2.44 6.38
CA TYR A 85 -0.80 -1.95 6.88
C TYR A 85 -0.70 -1.80 8.41
N THR A 86 -0.06 -0.74 8.85
CA THR A 86 0.35 -0.52 10.25
C THR A 86 -0.24 0.76 10.80
N ARG A 87 -0.43 0.85 12.11
CA ARG A 87 -0.86 2.08 12.78
C ARG A 87 -0.37 2.12 14.21
N PHE A 88 0.20 3.25 14.62
CA PHE A 88 0.52 3.57 16.01
C PHE A 88 1.19 2.43 16.82
N LEU A 89 2.00 1.62 16.14
CA LEU A 89 2.74 0.53 16.74
C LEU A 89 3.74 1.05 17.77
N LYS A 90 3.92 0.25 18.82
CA LYS A 90 4.95 0.39 19.85
C LYS A 90 5.61 -0.97 20.03
N ILE A 91 6.42 -1.36 19.04
CA ILE A 91 7.15 -2.62 19.07
C ILE A 91 8.54 -2.42 19.67
N ASP A 92 9.10 -3.46 20.27
CA ASP A 92 10.45 -3.38 20.83
C ASP A 92 11.55 -3.30 19.75
N ASP A 93 12.79 -3.09 20.18
CA ASP A 93 13.94 -3.02 19.28
C ASP A 93 14.21 -4.32 18.53
N GLN A 94 13.89 -5.48 19.13
CA GLN A 94 14.09 -6.79 18.51
C GLN A 94 13.14 -7.01 17.33
N GLN A 95 11.94 -6.46 17.38
CA GLN A 95 10.99 -6.46 16.28
C GLN A 95 11.29 -5.34 15.27
N LEU A 96 11.55 -4.12 15.77
CA LEU A 96 11.78 -2.95 14.92
C LEU A 96 12.98 -3.13 13.99
N VAL A 97 14.05 -3.78 14.45
CA VAL A 97 15.26 -3.99 13.64
C VAL A 97 14.95 -4.65 12.30
N HIS A 98 14.03 -5.63 12.26
CA HIS A 98 13.64 -6.31 11.02
C HIS A 98 13.01 -5.37 9.99
N ILE A 99 12.19 -4.41 10.44
CA ILE A 99 11.60 -3.38 9.56
C ILE A 99 12.70 -2.44 9.09
N THR A 100 13.56 -1.97 10.00
CA THR A 100 14.60 -1.00 9.64
C THR A 100 15.67 -1.57 8.72
N ASP A 101 16.04 -2.83 8.89
CA ASP A 101 16.99 -3.52 8.02
C ASP A 101 16.39 -3.77 6.63
N TYR A 102 15.10 -4.12 6.56
CA TYR A 102 14.39 -4.21 5.28
C TYR A 102 14.43 -2.87 4.53
N LEU A 103 14.06 -1.77 5.20
CA LEU A 103 14.08 -0.44 4.61
C LEU A 103 15.49 -0.06 4.13
N ARG A 104 16.52 -0.27 4.97
CA ARG A 104 17.93 0.02 4.63
C ARG A 104 18.47 -0.81 3.47
N SER A 105 17.88 -1.96 3.17
CA SER A 105 18.27 -2.77 2.01
C SER A 105 17.88 -2.13 0.67
N GLY A 106 17.08 -1.06 0.68
CA GLY A 106 16.64 -0.36 -0.53
C GLY A 106 15.63 -1.16 -1.35
N LYS A 107 15.01 -2.19 -0.75
CA LYS A 107 13.99 -3.00 -1.41
C LYS A 107 12.63 -2.26 -1.49
N PRO A 108 11.77 -2.64 -2.45
CA PRO A 108 10.46 -2.03 -2.65
C PRO A 108 9.53 -2.02 -1.43
N VAL A 109 8.69 -0.99 -1.33
CA VAL A 109 7.71 -0.83 -0.24
C VAL A 109 6.33 -0.51 -0.81
N VAL A 110 5.30 -1.15 -0.27
CA VAL A 110 3.92 -0.70 -0.42
C VAL A 110 3.35 -0.26 0.93
N GLY A 111 2.70 0.90 0.96
CA GLY A 111 2.00 1.40 2.15
C GLY A 111 0.53 1.66 1.87
N PHE A 112 -0.35 1.09 2.69
CA PHE A 112 -1.78 1.44 2.70
C PHE A 112 -2.08 2.51 3.75
N ARG A 113 -3.29 3.09 3.74
CA ARG A 113 -3.83 3.63 5.00
C ARG A 113 -3.72 2.49 6.00
N THR A 114 -3.19 2.64 7.21
CA THR A 114 -2.85 3.86 7.94
C THR A 114 -1.34 4.04 8.16
N SER A 115 -0.53 3.40 7.32
CA SER A 115 0.91 3.24 7.50
C SER A 115 1.70 4.55 7.47
N THR A 116 1.14 5.65 6.96
CA THR A 116 1.74 7.00 7.07
C THR A 116 1.91 7.49 8.52
N HIS A 117 1.28 6.81 9.48
CA HIS A 117 1.51 6.94 10.93
C HIS A 117 1.63 5.56 11.58
N GLY A 118 2.51 4.74 11.03
CA GLY A 118 2.71 3.35 11.45
C GLY A 118 3.15 3.16 12.90
N PHE A 119 3.82 4.15 13.52
CA PHE A 119 4.41 4.05 14.87
C PHE A 119 3.94 5.20 15.78
N ASN A 120 3.94 4.95 17.10
CA ASN A 120 3.60 5.95 18.12
C ASN A 120 4.30 5.68 19.46
N TYR A 121 5.62 5.85 19.50
CA TYR A 121 6.40 5.77 20.74
C TYR A 121 6.19 7.00 21.63
N PRO A 122 6.30 6.85 22.97
CA PRO A 122 6.26 7.97 23.91
C PRO A 122 7.32 9.05 23.65
N ASP A 123 7.11 10.22 24.24
CA ASP A 123 8.10 11.29 24.24
C ASP A 123 9.43 10.83 24.85
N GLU A 124 10.54 11.32 24.29
CA GLU A 124 11.92 10.96 24.65
C GLU A 124 12.31 9.48 24.42
N HIS A 125 11.40 8.64 23.87
CA HIS A 125 11.74 7.27 23.52
C HIS A 125 12.78 7.24 22.37
N PRO A 126 13.83 6.39 22.41
CA PRO A 126 14.86 6.35 21.36
C PRO A 126 14.32 6.15 19.93
N ASN A 127 13.17 5.49 19.82
CA ASN A 127 12.47 5.21 18.56
C ASN A 127 11.40 6.25 18.18
N GLN A 128 11.20 7.33 18.94
CA GLN A 128 10.20 8.37 18.65
C GLN A 128 10.35 8.98 17.24
N LYS A 129 11.58 9.00 16.69
CA LYS A 129 11.86 9.39 15.31
C LYS A 129 11.01 8.65 14.26
N TRP A 130 10.56 7.43 14.55
CA TRP A 130 9.74 6.64 13.62
C TRP A 130 8.27 7.07 13.58
N ASN A 131 7.79 7.83 14.57
CA ASN A 131 6.40 8.30 14.62
C ASN A 131 6.05 9.16 13.40
N ASP A 132 6.95 10.08 13.01
CA ASP A 132 6.86 10.84 11.75
C ASP A 132 7.72 10.20 10.65
N GLY A 133 8.90 9.68 11.03
CA GLY A 133 9.92 9.22 10.08
C GLY A 133 9.51 8.02 9.25
N PHE A 134 8.66 7.11 9.73
CA PHE A 134 8.24 5.97 8.89
C PHE A 134 7.38 6.44 7.72
N GLY A 135 6.31 7.20 7.98
CA GLY A 135 5.47 7.73 6.90
C GLY A 135 6.23 8.66 5.96
N ARG A 136 7.08 9.53 6.52
CA ARG A 136 7.89 10.47 5.75
C ARG A 136 8.96 9.77 4.92
N ASP A 137 9.85 9.02 5.56
CA ASP A 137 11.07 8.51 4.94
C ASP A 137 10.85 7.20 4.15
N ALA A 138 9.86 6.38 4.53
CA ALA A 138 9.56 5.11 3.85
C ALA A 138 8.41 5.23 2.84
N LEU A 139 7.40 6.06 3.11
CA LEU A 139 6.16 6.10 2.32
C LEU A 139 5.96 7.40 1.53
N GLY A 140 6.78 8.43 1.76
CA GLY A 140 6.73 9.70 1.02
C GLY A 140 5.66 10.67 1.50
N SER A 141 4.96 10.37 2.59
CA SER A 141 4.17 11.36 3.32
C SER A 141 3.91 10.86 4.74
N PRO A 142 4.19 11.68 5.76
CA PRO A 142 3.68 11.45 7.10
C PRO A 142 2.18 11.82 7.17
N TYR A 143 1.50 11.33 8.22
CA TYR A 143 0.12 11.71 8.50
C TYR A 143 0.03 13.11 9.14
N ARG A 144 -1.07 13.81 8.86
CA ARG A 144 -1.34 15.17 9.38
C ARG A 144 -2.75 15.30 9.96
N ILE A 145 -3.76 15.11 9.13
CA ILE A 145 -5.17 15.18 9.51
C ILE A 145 -6.02 14.41 8.49
N HIS A 146 -7.25 14.08 8.85
CA HIS A 146 -8.25 13.54 7.94
C HIS A 146 -9.56 14.33 8.04
N LEU A 147 -10.35 14.27 6.97
CA LEU A 147 -11.66 14.90 6.88
C LEU A 147 -12.76 13.99 7.46
N SER A 148 -13.94 13.94 6.86
CA SER A 148 -15.05 13.12 7.31
C SER A 148 -15.82 12.55 6.12
N GLY A 149 -16.53 11.44 6.37
CA GLY A 149 -17.29 10.77 5.32
C GLY A 149 -16.40 10.10 4.27
N PRO A 150 -17.01 9.69 3.15
CA PRO A 150 -16.30 9.00 2.08
C PRO A 150 -15.50 9.98 1.20
N THR A 151 -14.59 9.43 0.40
CA THR A 151 -13.69 10.18 -0.49
C THR A 151 -14.00 9.82 -1.94
N ARG A 152 -14.40 10.81 -2.76
CA ARG A 152 -14.55 10.60 -4.21
C ARG A 152 -13.17 10.55 -4.86
N LEU A 153 -12.93 9.57 -5.73
CA LEU A 153 -11.63 9.30 -6.31
C LEU A 153 -11.58 9.77 -7.76
N LYS A 154 -10.44 10.31 -8.17
CA LYS A 154 -10.18 10.69 -9.56
C LYS A 154 -8.74 10.37 -9.92
N VAL A 155 -8.49 10.00 -11.18
CA VAL A 155 -7.14 9.92 -11.73
C VAL A 155 -6.51 11.31 -11.77
N GLU A 156 -5.27 11.42 -11.30
CA GLU A 156 -4.49 12.65 -11.42
C GLU A 156 -4.24 12.99 -12.89
N GLN A 157 -4.40 14.26 -13.26
CA GLN A 157 -4.20 14.70 -14.64
C GLN A 157 -2.76 14.42 -15.10
N GLY A 158 -2.61 13.76 -16.24
CA GLY A 158 -1.31 13.39 -16.80
C GLY A 158 -0.78 12.02 -16.34
N SER A 159 -1.42 11.38 -15.35
CA SER A 159 -1.05 10.06 -14.87
C SER A 159 -1.73 8.92 -15.62
N GLU A 160 -2.62 9.19 -16.58
CA GLU A 160 -3.52 8.22 -17.24
C GLU A 160 -2.76 7.09 -17.94
N LYS A 161 -1.52 7.34 -18.39
CA LYS A 161 -0.66 6.35 -19.06
C LYS A 161 0.25 5.59 -18.10
N HIS A 162 0.21 5.89 -16.79
CA HIS A 162 1.05 5.21 -15.81
C HIS A 162 0.67 3.71 -15.76
N PRO A 163 1.64 2.77 -15.71
CA PRO A 163 1.34 1.34 -15.72
C PRO A 163 0.35 0.89 -14.64
N ILE A 164 0.35 1.55 -13.49
CA ILE A 164 -0.58 1.25 -12.38
C ILE A 164 -2.06 1.41 -12.78
N LEU A 165 -2.38 2.27 -13.75
CA LEU A 165 -3.75 2.46 -14.23
C LEU A 165 -4.17 1.47 -15.33
N THR A 166 -3.33 0.49 -15.68
CA THR A 166 -3.66 -0.50 -16.72
C THR A 166 -4.95 -1.26 -16.38
N GLY A 167 -5.97 -1.11 -17.24
CA GLY A 167 -7.28 -1.76 -17.09
C GLY A 167 -8.18 -1.18 -15.99
N VAL A 168 -7.77 -0.09 -15.34
CA VAL A 168 -8.65 0.66 -14.43
C VAL A 168 -9.63 1.47 -15.29
N GLN A 169 -10.91 1.38 -14.98
CA GLN A 169 -11.98 2.07 -15.71
C GLN A 169 -12.68 3.04 -14.75
N PRO A 170 -12.05 4.18 -14.43
CA PRO A 170 -12.61 5.13 -13.48
C PRO A 170 -13.94 5.69 -14.01
N ASP A 171 -14.90 5.84 -13.11
CA ASP A 171 -16.18 6.49 -13.35
C ASP A 171 -16.45 7.54 -12.25
N ASP A 172 -17.53 8.31 -12.42
CA ASP A 172 -17.91 9.38 -11.49
C ASP A 172 -18.35 8.85 -10.10
N ASP A 173 -18.64 7.56 -9.99
CA ASP A 173 -19.05 6.89 -8.75
C ASP A 173 -17.86 6.26 -8.00
N TRP A 174 -16.65 6.31 -8.56
CA TRP A 174 -15.47 5.74 -7.95
C TRP A 174 -15.15 6.41 -6.60
N GLN A 175 -15.35 5.67 -5.51
CA GLN A 175 -15.32 6.22 -4.16
C GLN A 175 -14.67 5.25 -3.17
N SER A 176 -13.86 5.80 -2.26
CA SER A 176 -13.45 5.13 -1.03
C SER A 176 -14.43 5.44 0.10
N ARG A 177 -14.79 4.43 0.91
CA ARG A 177 -15.54 4.67 2.16
C ARG A 177 -14.66 5.21 3.30
N GLY A 178 -13.34 5.20 3.14
CA GLY A 178 -12.46 5.88 4.08
C GLY A 178 -12.43 7.39 3.86
N THR A 179 -12.07 8.09 4.92
CA THR A 179 -11.93 9.55 4.94
C THR A 179 -10.72 10.01 4.15
N LEU A 180 -10.81 11.19 3.53
CA LEU A 180 -9.67 11.83 2.87
C LEU A 180 -8.61 12.18 3.92
N TYR A 181 -7.38 11.75 3.69
CA TYR A 181 -6.21 12.18 4.46
C TYR A 181 -5.58 13.35 3.74
N LEU A 182 -5.25 14.42 4.47
CA LEU A 182 -4.47 15.50 3.90
C LEU A 182 -2.99 15.16 4.01
N THR A 183 -2.30 15.21 2.87
CA THR A 183 -0.93 14.74 2.72
C THR A 183 0.07 15.88 2.87
N LYS A 184 1.32 15.50 3.19
CA LYS A 184 2.49 16.38 3.08
C LYS A 184 3.53 15.59 2.31
N LEU A 185 3.35 15.53 0.99
CA LEU A 185 4.19 14.71 0.12
C LEU A 185 5.65 15.19 0.16
N GLU A 186 6.56 14.21 0.19
CA GLU A 186 7.98 14.45 0.02
C GLU A 186 8.32 14.87 -1.41
N LYS A 187 9.42 15.59 -1.58
CA LYS A 187 9.84 16.02 -2.92
C LYS A 187 10.14 14.80 -3.80
N GLY A 188 9.64 14.83 -5.04
CA GLY A 188 9.86 13.77 -6.03
C GLY A 188 8.83 12.64 -6.00
N THR A 189 7.80 12.71 -5.15
CA THR A 189 6.62 11.85 -5.29
C THR A 189 5.91 12.13 -6.61
N THR A 190 5.38 11.09 -7.25
CA THR A 190 4.51 11.20 -8.43
C THR A 190 3.08 10.87 -8.04
N PRO A 191 2.17 11.85 -7.97
CA PRO A 191 0.75 11.62 -7.68
C PRO A 191 0.07 10.80 -8.78
N LEU A 192 -0.83 9.88 -8.39
CA LEU A 192 -1.56 9.01 -9.31
C LEU A 192 -3.07 9.14 -9.17
N LEU A 193 -3.56 9.24 -7.94
CA LEU A 193 -4.98 9.46 -7.65
C LEU A 193 -5.16 10.65 -6.73
N LEU A 194 -6.19 11.43 -7.01
CA LEU A 194 -6.75 12.44 -6.12
C LEU A 194 -7.98 11.91 -5.40
N GLY A 195 -8.21 12.43 -4.21
CA GLY A 195 -9.41 12.23 -3.43
C GLY A 195 -10.03 13.57 -3.06
N THR A 196 -11.36 13.68 -3.20
CA THR A 196 -12.14 14.83 -2.73
C THR A 196 -13.03 14.43 -1.57
N GLY A 197 -12.99 15.20 -0.48
CA GLY A 197 -13.75 14.94 0.73
C GLY A 197 -14.16 16.21 1.46
N HIS A 198 -14.90 16.05 2.56
CA HIS A 198 -15.50 17.17 3.30
C HIS A 198 -15.24 17.04 4.80
N PRO A 199 -14.82 18.10 5.51
CA PRO A 199 -14.84 18.09 6.98
C PRO A 199 -16.29 18.02 7.50
N LYS A 200 -16.46 17.82 8.81
CA LYS A 200 -17.79 17.91 9.44
C LYS A 200 -18.36 19.34 9.39
N ASP A 201 -17.47 20.32 9.35
CA ASP A 201 -17.79 21.74 9.36
C ASP A 201 -18.22 22.19 7.97
N LYS A 202 -19.34 22.93 7.89
CA LYS A 202 -19.86 23.48 6.62
C LYS A 202 -19.24 24.82 6.23
N LYS A 203 -18.32 25.34 7.04
CA LYS A 203 -17.63 26.61 6.86
C LYS A 203 -16.14 26.40 7.08
N PRO A 204 -15.27 27.28 6.54
CA PRO A 204 -13.83 27.20 6.78
C PRO A 204 -13.52 27.18 8.28
N VAL A 205 -12.61 26.30 8.69
CA VAL A 205 -12.26 26.10 10.11
C VAL A 205 -10.77 25.85 10.28
N VAL A 206 -10.21 26.33 11.39
CA VAL A 206 -8.83 26.04 11.79
C VAL A 206 -8.85 24.98 12.90
N ARG A 207 -8.13 23.88 12.70
CA ARG A 207 -7.98 22.80 13.70
C ARG A 207 -6.54 22.63 14.10
N LYS A 208 -6.29 22.47 15.40
CA LYS A 208 -4.96 22.14 15.94
C LYS A 208 -4.97 20.71 16.47
N ASN A 209 -3.95 19.93 16.10
CA ASN A 209 -3.68 18.61 16.67
C ASN A 209 -2.17 18.44 16.93
N GLN A 210 -1.74 17.25 17.35
CA GLN A 210 -0.31 16.96 17.59
C GLN A 210 0.57 17.09 16.34
N PHE A 211 -0.03 17.11 15.14
CA PHE A 211 0.67 17.24 13.86
C PHE A 211 0.64 18.67 13.31
N GLY A 212 0.16 19.64 14.09
CA GLY A 212 0.19 21.06 13.75
C GLY A 212 -1.19 21.71 13.62
N THR A 213 -1.20 22.85 12.93
CA THR A 213 -2.39 23.66 12.64
C THR A 213 -2.83 23.42 11.20
N HIS A 214 -4.12 23.14 11.00
CA HIS A 214 -4.70 22.77 9.71
C HIS A 214 -5.84 23.72 9.39
N HIS A 215 -5.79 24.32 8.20
CA HIS A 215 -6.86 25.17 7.66
C HIS A 215 -7.71 24.29 6.75
N LEU A 216 -8.97 24.09 7.11
CA LEU A 216 -9.88 23.20 6.40
C LEU A 216 -10.97 24.01 5.72
N GLU A 217 -11.17 23.73 4.43
CA GLU A 217 -12.27 24.26 3.63
C GLU A 217 -13.45 23.26 3.60
N PRO A 218 -14.69 23.70 3.30
CA PRO A 218 -15.87 22.81 3.26
C PRO A 218 -15.77 21.65 2.25
N GLU A 219 -14.89 21.76 1.27
CA GLU A 219 -14.48 20.69 0.37
C GLU A 219 -12.97 20.84 0.14
N MET A 220 -12.23 19.72 0.16
CA MET A 220 -10.82 19.72 -0.18
C MET A 220 -10.50 18.53 -1.07
N THR A 221 -9.50 18.72 -1.93
CA THR A 221 -8.93 17.68 -2.77
C THR A 221 -7.45 17.53 -2.43
N ASP A 222 -6.99 16.30 -2.28
CA ASP A 222 -5.59 15.97 -2.02
C ASP A 222 -5.22 14.62 -2.64
N VAL A 223 -3.93 14.31 -2.70
CA VAL A 223 -3.41 13.07 -3.26
C VAL A 223 -3.73 11.90 -2.34
N VAL A 224 -4.27 10.82 -2.91
CA VAL A 224 -4.61 9.58 -2.17
C VAL A 224 -3.83 8.36 -2.65
N ALA A 225 -3.08 8.47 -3.73
CA ALA A 225 -2.11 7.47 -4.14
C ALA A 225 -0.95 8.10 -4.91
N TRP A 226 0.26 7.65 -4.65
CA TRP A 226 1.48 8.17 -5.27
C TRP A 226 2.56 7.09 -5.34
N THR A 227 3.55 7.33 -6.21
CA THR A 227 4.79 6.56 -6.25
C THR A 227 5.98 7.42 -5.85
N TRP A 228 7.04 6.78 -5.36
CA TRP A 228 8.24 7.47 -4.90
C TRP A 228 9.47 6.54 -4.92
N THR A 229 10.65 7.13 -4.76
CA THR A 229 11.86 6.41 -4.35
C THR A 229 12.15 6.82 -2.92
N ASN A 230 12.05 5.89 -1.98
CA ASN A 230 12.18 6.20 -0.56
C ASN A 230 13.61 6.62 -0.20
N LYS A 231 13.80 7.05 1.06
CA LYS A 231 15.09 7.54 1.57
C LYS A 231 16.27 6.55 1.38
N TRP A 232 15.99 5.26 1.26
CA TRP A 232 16.98 4.20 1.10
C TRP A 232 17.09 3.68 -0.33
N GLY A 233 16.43 4.33 -1.30
CA GLY A 233 16.47 3.94 -2.72
C GLY A 233 15.39 2.94 -3.15
N GLY A 234 14.49 2.55 -2.24
CA GLY A 234 13.44 1.57 -2.53
C GLY A 234 12.26 2.15 -3.29
N LYS A 235 11.83 1.42 -4.32
CA LYS A 235 10.65 1.77 -5.13
C LYS A 235 9.37 1.65 -4.28
N THR A 236 8.64 2.74 -4.16
CA THR A 236 7.54 2.85 -3.21
C THR A 236 6.24 3.15 -3.91
N PHE A 237 5.19 2.36 -3.62
CA PHE A 237 3.81 2.69 -3.96
C PHE A 237 3.01 2.90 -2.66
N SER A 238 2.52 4.10 -2.45
CA SER A 238 1.77 4.45 -1.27
C SER A 238 0.37 4.87 -1.66
N THR A 239 -0.62 4.44 -0.88
CA THR A 239 -1.97 4.93 -1.03
C THR A 239 -2.62 5.10 0.34
N THR A 240 -3.37 6.18 0.48
CA THR A 240 -4.28 6.34 1.60
C THR A 240 -5.59 5.62 1.34
N LEU A 241 -5.72 4.71 0.36
CA LEU A 241 -6.78 3.71 0.27
C LEU A 241 -6.46 2.51 1.17
N GLY A 242 -7.46 1.66 1.40
CA GLY A 242 -7.35 0.45 2.21
C GLY A 242 -8.52 0.25 3.18
N HIS A 243 -9.58 1.05 3.09
CA HIS A 243 -10.82 0.73 3.79
C HIS A 243 -11.32 -0.63 3.29
N LEU A 244 -11.97 -1.43 4.14
CA LEU A 244 -12.46 -2.76 3.76
C LEU A 244 -13.26 -2.76 2.44
N HIS A 245 -14.06 -1.71 2.21
CA HIS A 245 -14.88 -1.52 1.01
C HIS A 245 -14.09 -1.11 -0.25
N ASP A 246 -12.90 -0.56 -0.09
CA ASP A 246 -12.03 -0.30 -1.25
C ASP A 246 -11.65 -1.63 -1.91
N PHE A 247 -11.62 -2.73 -1.15
CA PHE A 247 -11.38 -4.05 -1.70
C PHE A 247 -12.61 -4.72 -2.33
N THR A 248 -13.79 -4.10 -2.23
CA THR A 248 -15.01 -4.57 -2.92
C THR A 248 -15.24 -3.90 -4.27
N ASP A 249 -14.48 -2.83 -4.53
CA ASP A 249 -14.56 -2.03 -5.75
C ASP A 249 -13.52 -2.54 -6.78
N PRO A 250 -13.94 -3.00 -7.98
CA PRO A 250 -13.03 -3.57 -8.98
C PRO A 250 -11.91 -2.62 -9.42
N ASN A 251 -12.20 -1.32 -9.53
CA ASN A 251 -11.22 -0.30 -9.94
C ASN A 251 -10.13 -0.14 -8.88
N SER A 252 -10.53 -0.04 -7.61
CA SER A 252 -9.64 0.10 -6.46
C SER A 252 -8.76 -1.14 -6.28
N VAL A 253 -9.34 -2.35 -6.34
CA VAL A 253 -8.56 -3.60 -6.20
C VAL A 253 -7.54 -3.73 -7.33
N ARG A 254 -7.95 -3.48 -8.59
CA ARG A 254 -7.03 -3.51 -9.72
C ARG A 254 -5.92 -2.48 -9.58
N PHE A 255 -6.26 -1.24 -9.24
CA PHE A 255 -5.27 -0.18 -9.00
C PHE A 255 -4.24 -0.59 -7.94
N ILE A 256 -4.71 -1.13 -6.81
CA ILE A 256 -3.85 -1.60 -5.71
C ILE A 256 -2.94 -2.74 -6.16
N ILE A 257 -3.48 -3.75 -6.84
CA ILE A 257 -2.69 -4.89 -7.34
C ILE A 257 -1.66 -4.42 -8.35
N ASN A 258 -2.04 -3.55 -9.29
CA ASN A 258 -1.10 -3.00 -10.26
C ASN A 258 0.02 -2.20 -9.54
N GLY A 259 -0.32 -1.47 -8.46
CA GLY A 259 0.65 -0.78 -7.62
C GLY A 259 1.66 -1.71 -6.95
N ILE A 260 1.19 -2.84 -6.42
CA ILE A 260 2.04 -3.92 -5.86
C ILE A 260 2.99 -4.47 -6.92
N PHE A 261 2.47 -4.81 -8.10
CA PHE A 261 3.27 -5.34 -9.21
C PHE A 261 4.30 -4.31 -9.68
N TRP A 262 3.90 -3.05 -9.85
CA TRP A 262 4.79 -1.97 -10.24
C TRP A 262 5.91 -1.74 -9.23
N ALA A 263 5.61 -1.78 -7.92
CA ALA A 263 6.61 -1.60 -6.87
C ALA A 263 7.66 -2.73 -6.89
N ALA A 264 7.23 -3.97 -7.13
CA ALA A 264 8.10 -5.15 -7.24
C ALA A 264 8.79 -5.29 -8.61
N ASP A 265 8.76 -4.26 -9.46
CA ASP A 265 9.27 -4.30 -10.84
C ASP A 265 8.74 -5.47 -11.68
N GLN A 266 7.52 -5.91 -11.37
CA GLN A 266 6.80 -6.92 -12.13
C GLN A 266 5.91 -6.26 -13.18
N LYS A 267 5.70 -6.96 -14.30
CA LYS A 267 4.72 -6.53 -15.30
C LYS A 267 3.32 -6.57 -14.68
N VAL A 268 2.65 -5.42 -14.63
CA VAL A 268 1.26 -5.34 -14.14
C VAL A 268 0.34 -6.28 -14.94
N PRO A 269 -0.71 -6.84 -14.31
CA PRO A 269 -1.74 -7.58 -15.03
C PRO A 269 -2.25 -6.81 -16.26
N SER A 270 -2.43 -7.52 -17.37
CA SER A 270 -3.02 -6.93 -18.58
C SER A 270 -4.46 -6.50 -18.31
N ALA A 271 -4.98 -5.58 -19.13
CA ALA A 271 -6.32 -5.03 -18.95
C ALA A 271 -7.42 -6.11 -18.98
N ASP A 272 -7.24 -7.17 -19.79
CA ASP A 272 -8.14 -8.31 -19.92
C ASP A 272 -7.99 -9.36 -18.80
N LYS A 273 -6.91 -9.30 -18.01
CA LYS A 273 -6.71 -10.23 -16.89
C LYS A 273 -7.77 -9.98 -15.84
N ASN A 274 -8.58 -10.99 -15.51
CA ASN A 274 -9.56 -10.88 -14.43
C ASN A 274 -8.86 -10.64 -13.07
N ILE A 275 -9.37 -9.65 -12.33
CA ILE A 275 -8.96 -9.28 -10.98
C ILE A 275 -10.17 -9.44 -10.06
N ASN A 276 -10.04 -10.26 -9.03
CA ASN A 276 -11.17 -10.59 -8.16
C ASN A 276 -11.37 -9.49 -7.10
N ALA A 277 -12.49 -8.77 -7.19
CA ALA A 277 -12.95 -7.95 -6.07
C ALA A 277 -13.41 -8.84 -4.90
N PHE A 278 -13.22 -8.36 -3.67
CA PHE A 278 -13.45 -9.15 -2.48
C PHE A 278 -14.93 -9.09 -2.08
N SER A 279 -15.43 -10.18 -1.51
CA SER A 279 -16.75 -10.22 -0.89
C SER A 279 -16.58 -10.40 0.62
N PHE A 280 -17.27 -9.57 1.40
CA PHE A 280 -17.30 -9.68 2.86
C PHE A 280 -18.70 -10.04 3.29
N SER A 281 -18.88 -11.20 3.93
CA SER A 281 -20.14 -11.54 4.56
C SER A 281 -20.41 -10.57 5.71
N SER A 282 -21.52 -9.82 5.65
CA SER A 282 -21.97 -9.03 6.80
C SER A 282 -22.39 -10.00 7.92
N PRO A 283 -21.99 -9.80 9.18
CA PRO A 283 -22.57 -10.56 10.27
C PRO A 283 -24.08 -10.32 10.28
N LYS A 284 -24.88 -11.39 10.25
CA LYS A 284 -26.33 -11.32 10.43
C LYS A 284 -26.60 -10.47 11.67
N LYS A 285 -27.32 -9.36 11.52
CA LYS A 285 -27.82 -8.58 12.67
C LYS A 285 -28.56 -9.59 13.56
N LYS A 286 -28.03 -9.88 14.76
CA LYS A 286 -28.81 -10.58 15.79
C LYS A 286 -30.06 -9.73 15.98
N ALA A 287 -31.22 -10.27 15.60
CA ALA A 287 -32.49 -9.65 15.90
C ALA A 287 -32.50 -9.36 17.40
N LYS A 288 -32.70 -8.09 17.78
CA LYS A 288 -32.96 -7.76 19.17
C LYS A 288 -34.24 -8.51 19.55
N SER A 289 -34.13 -9.52 20.42
CA SER A 289 -35.30 -10.04 21.11
C SER A 289 -35.91 -8.88 21.89
N LYS A 290 -37.16 -8.54 21.59
CA LYS A 290 -37.99 -7.73 22.47
C LYS A 290 -38.36 -8.55 23.70
#